data_AF-A0A4Z0QI32-F1
#
_entry.id   AF-A0A4Z0QI32-F1
#
_cell.length_a   1.000
_cell.length_b   1.000
_cell.length_c   1.000
_cell.angle_alpha   90.00
_cell.angle_beta   90.00
_cell.angle_gamma   90.00
#
_symmetry.space_group_name_H-M   'P 1'
#
loop_
_entity.id
_entity.type
_entity.pdbx_description
1 polymer ?
#
loop_
_entity_poly.entity_id
_entity_poly.type
_entity_poly.pdbx_seq_one_letter_code
_entity_poly.pdbx_strand_id
1 'polypeptide(L)'
;MKPKTVLVRKADIAGVARHATIKKAVTLTLVAAKKGFLFEGLGSSNAARAELVPGKYGPGYKHELDLVAFGADPETAETMEDLAADPEGVVSITPDNNGYYKMLGLNAGLRPSALKKDSEDADLGGGIQGTLSSEKEKGLEDYFMVLTDSVYDPAATKAAFEALYA
;
A
#
# COMPACT_ATOMS: atom_id res chain seq x y z
N MET A 1 9.82 15.48 -5.32
CA MET A 1 9.74 14.68 -4.07
C MET A 1 9.38 13.27 -4.49
N LYS A 2 10.12 12.25 -4.04
CA LYS A 2 9.86 10.84 -4.39
C LYS A 2 8.55 10.38 -3.73
N PRO A 3 7.55 9.83 -4.45
CA PRO A 3 6.37 9.27 -3.82
C PRO A 3 6.76 8.05 -2.97
N LYS A 4 6.37 8.11 -1.69
CA LYS A 4 6.69 7.12 -0.67
C LYS A 4 5.51 6.21 -0.49
N THR A 5 5.66 4.92 -0.78
CA THR A 5 4.63 3.93 -0.48
C THR A 5 5.05 3.13 0.74
N VAL A 6 4.11 2.89 1.65
CA VAL A 6 4.33 2.03 2.81
C VAL A 6 3.49 0.78 2.63
N LEU A 7 4.15 -0.39 2.69
CA LEU A 7 3.49 -1.68 2.69
C LEU A 7 3.45 -2.22 4.11
N VAL A 8 2.25 -2.46 4.62
CA VAL A 8 2.04 -3.02 5.95
C VAL A 8 1.51 -4.43 5.78
N ARG A 9 2.20 -5.44 6.36
CA ARG A 9 1.66 -6.80 6.41
C ARG A 9 0.36 -6.81 7.19
N LYS A 10 -0.66 -7.49 6.68
CA LYS A 10 -1.97 -7.53 7.35
C LYS A 10 -1.90 -8.18 8.73
N ALA A 11 -1.06 -9.20 8.87
CA ALA A 11 -0.80 -9.83 10.15
C ALA A 11 -0.20 -8.88 11.22
N ASP A 12 0.45 -7.78 10.79
CA ASP A 12 1.03 -6.78 11.68
C ASP A 12 0.06 -5.64 12.03
N ILE A 13 -1.19 -5.66 11.52
CA ILE A 13 -2.23 -4.67 11.84
C ILE A 13 -3.01 -5.14 13.09
N ALA A 14 -2.82 -4.45 14.21
CA ALA A 14 -3.55 -4.70 15.45
C ALA A 14 -4.98 -4.16 15.43
N GLY A 15 -5.24 -3.08 14.68
CA GLY A 15 -6.55 -2.46 14.64
C GLY A 15 -6.75 -1.53 13.43
N VAL A 16 -8.01 -1.45 13.01
CA VAL A 16 -8.47 -0.57 11.93
C VAL A 16 -9.65 0.24 12.47
N ALA A 17 -9.51 1.57 12.52
CA ALA A 17 -10.58 2.45 12.93
C ALA A 17 -11.11 3.22 11.71
N ARG A 18 -12.42 3.10 11.46
CA ARG A 18 -13.12 3.88 10.44
C ARG A 18 -13.80 5.06 11.10
N HIS A 19 -13.70 6.24 10.49
CA HIS A 19 -14.43 7.40 10.99
C HIS A 19 -15.94 7.21 10.85
N ALA A 20 -16.71 7.70 11.82
CA ALA A 20 -18.15 7.47 11.91
C ALA A 20 -18.94 8.04 10.72
N THR A 21 -18.58 9.26 10.28
CA THR A 21 -19.25 9.95 9.18
C THR A 21 -18.60 9.62 7.83
N ILE A 22 -17.31 9.94 7.68
CA ILE A 22 -16.53 9.62 6.49
C ILE A 22 -16.00 8.18 6.58
N LYS A 23 -16.82 7.18 6.25
CA LYS A 23 -16.47 5.74 6.40
C LYS A 23 -15.23 5.28 5.62
N LYS A 24 -14.84 6.07 4.60
CA LYS A 24 -13.63 5.88 3.79
C LYS A 24 -12.37 6.42 4.46
N ALA A 25 -12.50 7.24 5.51
CA ALA A 25 -11.39 7.69 6.34
C ALA A 25 -11.02 6.59 7.34
N VAL A 26 -9.77 6.14 7.28
CA VAL A 26 -9.27 5.01 8.05
C VAL A 26 -7.98 5.40 8.75
N THR A 27 -7.83 4.97 9.99
CA THR A 27 -6.54 4.93 10.70
C THR A 27 -6.19 3.49 11.05
N LEU A 28 -4.89 3.20 11.09
CA LEU A 28 -4.36 1.89 11.43
C LEU A 28 -3.59 1.97 12.75
N THR A 29 -3.67 0.90 13.52
CA THR A 29 -2.80 0.64 14.67
C THR A 29 -2.02 -0.63 14.36
N LEU A 30 -0.70 -0.56 14.41
CA LEU A 30 0.17 -1.73 14.23
C LEU A 30 0.35 -2.47 15.56
N VAL A 31 0.68 -3.75 15.47
CA VAL A 31 1.19 -4.51 16.61
C VAL A 31 2.46 -3.83 17.14
N ALA A 32 2.67 -3.84 18.46
CA ALA A 32 3.80 -3.17 19.09
C ALA A 32 5.13 -3.60 18.44
N ALA A 33 6.02 -2.62 18.21
CA ALA A 33 7.32 -2.78 17.56
C ALA A 33 7.30 -3.26 16.09
N LYS A 34 6.12 -3.49 15.49
CA LYS A 34 6.01 -3.76 14.05
C LYS A 34 5.99 -2.47 13.24
N LYS A 35 6.52 -2.55 12.03
CA LYS A 35 6.65 -1.44 11.07
C LYS A 35 6.29 -1.93 9.68
N GLY A 36 5.78 -1.01 8.86
CA GLY A 36 5.61 -1.20 7.44
C GLY A 36 6.92 -0.98 6.69
N PHE A 37 7.00 -1.56 5.51
CA PHE A 37 8.13 -1.45 4.61
C PHE A 37 7.97 -0.21 3.74
N LEU A 38 9.00 0.65 3.74
CA LEU A 38 9.02 1.88 2.95
C LEU A 38 9.60 1.59 1.56
N PHE A 39 8.83 1.88 0.52
CA PHE A 39 9.24 1.87 -0.87
C PHE A 39 9.34 3.29 -1.39
N GLU A 40 10.56 3.72 -1.73
CA GLU A 40 10.80 5.02 -2.36
C GLU A 40 10.84 4.88 -3.88
N GLY A 41 9.80 5.35 -4.57
CA GLY A 41 9.73 5.34 -6.03
C GLY A 41 10.21 6.65 -6.67
N LEU A 42 10.54 6.62 -7.96
CA LEU A 42 10.79 7.82 -8.76
C LEU A 42 9.63 8.07 -9.72
N GLY A 43 8.98 9.23 -9.66
CA GLY A 43 7.83 9.51 -10.53
C GLY A 43 6.68 8.53 -10.30
N SER A 44 6.12 7.91 -11.34
CA SER A 44 4.97 6.98 -11.24
C SER A 44 5.34 5.54 -10.89
N SER A 45 6.58 5.27 -10.42
CA SER A 45 7.05 3.91 -10.09
C SER A 45 6.21 3.17 -9.05
N ASN A 46 5.42 3.89 -8.25
CA ASN A 46 4.49 3.31 -7.29
C ASN A 46 3.06 3.72 -7.66
N ALA A 47 2.42 2.97 -8.56
CA ALA A 47 1.11 3.32 -9.10
C ALA A 47 0.00 2.53 -8.41
N ALA A 48 -0.68 3.17 -7.47
CA ALA A 48 -1.85 2.61 -6.77
C ALA A 48 -3.12 2.80 -7.62
N ARG A 49 -3.80 1.70 -7.95
CA ARG A 49 -5.02 1.67 -8.77
C ARG A 49 -6.11 0.87 -8.08
N ALA A 50 -7.36 1.33 -8.20
CA ALA A 50 -8.54 0.59 -7.78
C ALA A 50 -9.62 0.71 -8.86
N GLU A 51 -10.25 -0.40 -9.23
CA GLU A 51 -11.26 -0.45 -10.28
C GLU A 51 -12.46 -1.31 -9.90
N LEU A 52 -13.62 -0.96 -10.47
CA LEU A 52 -14.83 -1.77 -10.40
C LEU A 52 -14.77 -2.82 -11.52
N VAL A 53 -14.78 -4.08 -11.14
CA VAL A 53 -14.77 -5.22 -12.07
C VAL A 53 -16.17 -5.82 -12.15
N PRO A 54 -16.71 -6.11 -13.35
CA PRO A 54 -17.96 -6.83 -13.49
C PRO A 54 -17.87 -8.22 -12.84
N GLY A 55 -18.59 -8.43 -11.74
CA GLY A 55 -18.63 -9.72 -11.05
C GLY A 55 -19.86 -10.54 -11.44
N LYS A 56 -19.70 -11.87 -11.39
CA LYS A 56 -20.78 -12.83 -11.74
C LYS A 56 -22.01 -12.73 -10.83
N TYR A 57 -21.83 -12.27 -9.59
CA TYR A 57 -22.89 -12.22 -8.56
C TYR A 57 -23.05 -10.83 -7.91
N GLY A 58 -22.51 -9.78 -8.54
CA GLY A 58 -22.51 -8.41 -8.00
C GLY A 58 -21.25 -7.63 -8.41
N PRO A 59 -21.10 -6.38 -7.95
CA PRO A 59 -19.90 -5.59 -8.21
C PRO A 59 -18.67 -6.25 -7.55
N GLY A 60 -17.63 -6.52 -8.34
CA GLY A 60 -16.31 -6.89 -7.84
C GLY A 60 -15.40 -5.68 -7.80
N TYR A 61 -14.40 -5.67 -6.92
CA TYR A 61 -13.42 -4.59 -6.86
C TYR A 61 -12.02 -5.18 -6.91
N LYS A 62 -11.20 -4.61 -7.79
CA LYS A 62 -9.80 -5.00 -7.95
C LYS A 62 -8.91 -3.84 -7.55
N HIS A 63 -7.96 -4.13 -6.67
CA HIS A 63 -6.91 -3.21 -6.30
C HIS A 63 -5.58 -3.71 -6.88
N GLU A 64 -4.79 -2.80 -7.41
CA GLU A 64 -3.46 -3.07 -7.94
C GLU A 64 -2.47 -2.02 -7.46
N LEU A 65 -1.24 -2.45 -7.23
CA LEU A 65 -0.12 -1.58 -6.95
C LEU A 65 1.09 -2.08 -7.72
N ASP A 66 1.56 -1.27 -8.65
CA ASP A 66 2.87 -1.49 -9.25
C ASP A 66 3.94 -0.92 -8.33
N LEU A 67 5.00 -1.68 -8.12
CA LEU A 67 6.17 -1.34 -7.30
C LEU A 67 7.42 -1.51 -8.14
N VAL A 68 8.32 -0.55 -8.02
CA VAL A 68 9.69 -0.69 -8.50
C VAL A 68 10.62 -0.39 -7.33
N ALA A 69 11.33 -1.43 -6.90
CA ALA A 69 12.39 -1.31 -5.92
C ALA A 69 13.72 -1.13 -6.66
N PHE A 70 14.22 0.11 -6.69
CA PHE A 70 15.50 0.45 -7.33
C PHE A 70 16.72 0.01 -6.51
N GLY A 71 16.52 -0.41 -5.26
CA GLY A 71 17.55 -1.07 -4.44
C GLY A 71 17.65 -2.55 -4.84
N ALA A 72 18.83 -2.97 -5.30
CA ALA A 72 19.13 -4.38 -5.59
C ALA A 72 19.85 -5.07 -4.42
N ASP A 73 19.86 -4.44 -3.24
CA ASP A 73 20.43 -4.99 -2.02
C ASP A 73 19.67 -6.25 -1.56
N PRO A 74 20.36 -7.18 -0.86
CA PRO A 74 19.74 -8.40 -0.37
C PRO A 74 18.53 -8.18 0.53
N GLU A 75 18.52 -7.13 1.35
CA GLU A 75 17.43 -6.81 2.27
C GLU A 75 16.14 -6.45 1.51
N THR A 76 16.26 -5.69 0.42
CA THR A 76 15.12 -5.37 -0.45
C THR A 76 14.59 -6.60 -1.17
N ALA A 77 15.46 -7.52 -1.59
CA ALA A 77 15.04 -8.78 -2.19
C ALA A 77 14.32 -9.69 -1.19
N GLU A 78 14.88 -9.87 0.00
CA GLU A 78 14.28 -10.62 1.12
C GLU A 78 12.91 -10.03 1.48
N THR A 79 12.80 -8.70 1.55
CA THR A 79 11.52 -8.03 1.80
C THR A 79 10.48 -8.39 0.74
N MET A 80 10.83 -8.38 -0.55
CA MET A 80 9.88 -8.72 -1.62
C MET A 80 9.48 -10.21 -1.60
N GLU A 81 10.39 -11.10 -1.21
CA GLU A 81 10.12 -12.53 -1.01
C GLU A 81 9.22 -12.77 0.22
N ASP A 82 9.48 -12.09 1.33
CA ASP A 82 8.66 -12.12 2.54
C ASP A 82 7.22 -11.62 2.27
N LEU A 83 7.08 -10.56 1.49
CA LEU A 83 5.79 -10.03 1.06
C LEU A 83 5.03 -11.04 0.17
N ALA A 84 5.75 -11.85 -0.61
CA ALA A 84 5.17 -12.92 -1.43
C ALA A 84 4.74 -14.14 -0.61
N ALA A 85 5.46 -14.41 0.47
CA ALA A 85 5.16 -15.53 1.37
C ALA A 85 4.00 -15.24 2.34
N ASP A 86 3.59 -13.98 2.52
CA ASP A 86 2.54 -13.60 3.46
C ASP A 86 1.15 -14.13 3.02
N PRO A 87 0.53 -15.04 3.80
CA PRO A 87 -0.75 -15.64 3.43
C PRO A 87 -1.91 -14.64 3.50
N GLU A 88 -1.83 -13.61 4.33
CA GLU A 88 -2.85 -12.57 4.47
C GLU A 88 -2.63 -11.40 3.50
N GLY A 89 -1.43 -11.27 2.96
CA GLY A 89 -1.03 -10.20 2.05
C GLY A 89 -0.80 -8.87 2.77
N VAL A 90 -0.71 -7.80 2.00
CA VAL A 90 -0.33 -6.48 2.52
C VAL A 90 -1.36 -5.39 2.22
N VAL A 91 -1.31 -4.34 3.03
CA VAL A 91 -2.03 -3.09 2.81
C VAL A 91 -1.03 -2.06 2.33
N SER A 92 -1.31 -1.42 1.19
CA SER A 92 -0.47 -0.33 0.70
C SER A 92 -1.05 1.01 1.12
N ILE A 93 -0.19 1.94 1.50
CA ILE A 93 -0.54 3.34 1.75
C ILE A 93 0.37 4.21 0.88
N THR A 94 -0.23 4.92 -0.07
CA THR A 94 0.49 5.72 -1.07
C THR A 94 -0.08 7.14 -1.13
N PRO A 95 0.74 8.20 -1.01
CA PRO A 95 0.29 9.57 -1.19
C PRO A 95 -0.13 9.79 -2.65
N ASP A 96 -1.25 10.47 -2.85
CA ASP A 96 -1.73 10.89 -4.15
C ASP A 96 -1.35 12.35 -4.45
N ASN A 97 -1.57 12.76 -5.70
CA ASN A 97 -1.28 14.12 -6.15
C ASN A 97 -2.18 15.19 -5.51
N ASN A 98 -3.26 14.80 -4.82
CA ASN A 98 -4.20 15.69 -4.16
C ASN A 98 -3.89 15.87 -2.66
N GLY A 99 -2.80 15.26 -2.16
CA GLY A 99 -2.40 15.36 -0.76
C GLY A 99 -3.14 14.40 0.18
N TYR A 100 -3.85 13.40 -0.35
CA TYR A 100 -4.43 12.31 0.42
C TYR A 100 -3.55 11.07 0.35
N TYR A 101 -3.76 10.15 1.29
CA TYR A 101 -3.03 8.87 1.32
C TYR A 101 -4.01 7.76 0.97
N LYS A 102 -3.86 7.20 -0.24
CA LYS A 102 -4.69 6.09 -0.70
C LYS A 102 -4.28 4.80 -0.02
N MET A 103 -5.28 4.04 0.43
CA MET A 103 -5.11 2.76 1.08
C MET A 103 -5.76 1.65 0.24
N LEU A 104 -4.98 0.65 -0.14
CA LEU A 104 -5.42 -0.51 -0.91
C LEU A 104 -5.13 -1.82 -0.17
N GLY A 105 -5.93 -2.87 -0.43
CA GLY A 105 -5.71 -4.19 0.15
C GLY A 105 -6.27 -4.37 1.56
N LEU A 106 -6.99 -3.38 2.11
CA LEU A 106 -7.46 -3.46 3.49
C LEU A 106 -8.35 -4.68 3.74
N ASN A 107 -9.19 -5.10 2.78
CA ASN A 107 -10.10 -6.23 2.99
C ASN A 107 -9.44 -7.58 2.71
N ALA A 108 -8.86 -7.81 1.54
CA ALA A 108 -8.38 -9.12 1.13
C ALA A 108 -6.85 -9.26 1.08
N GLY A 109 -6.13 -8.15 1.25
CA GLY A 109 -4.67 -8.08 1.17
C GLY A 109 -4.21 -8.09 -0.28
N LEU A 110 -3.35 -7.13 -0.63
CA LEU A 110 -2.60 -7.17 -1.88
C LEU A 110 -1.56 -8.30 -1.79
N ARG A 111 -1.45 -9.10 -2.85
CA ARG A 111 -0.43 -10.15 -2.95
C ARG A 111 0.38 -9.97 -4.23
N PRO A 112 1.67 -10.34 -4.25
CA PRO A 112 2.42 -10.33 -5.49
C PRO A 112 1.76 -11.20 -6.55
N SER A 113 1.49 -10.59 -7.70
CA SER A 113 0.93 -11.22 -8.89
C SER A 113 1.94 -11.30 -10.02
N ALA A 114 2.95 -10.42 -10.00
CA ALA A 114 4.14 -10.49 -10.81
C ALA A 114 5.33 -10.02 -9.98
N LEU A 115 6.45 -10.73 -10.05
CA LEU A 115 7.76 -10.32 -9.53
C LEU A 115 8.80 -10.66 -10.59
N LYS A 116 9.52 -9.66 -11.08
CA LYS A 116 10.59 -9.82 -12.05
C LYS A 116 11.82 -9.07 -11.56
N LYS A 117 12.96 -9.75 -11.60
CA LYS A 117 14.28 -9.15 -11.47
C LYS A 117 15.03 -9.37 -12.77
N ASP A 118 15.50 -8.31 -13.38
CA ASP A 118 16.24 -8.37 -14.62
C ASP A 118 17.45 -7.42 -14.51
N SER A 119 18.63 -8.00 -14.33
CA SER A 119 19.87 -7.24 -14.11
C SER A 119 20.33 -6.48 -15.36
N GLU A 120 19.84 -6.86 -16.53
CA GLU A 120 20.18 -6.27 -17.83
C GLU A 120 19.17 -5.21 -18.27
N ASP A 121 18.11 -4.97 -17.48
CA ASP A 121 17.10 -3.96 -17.78
C ASP A 121 17.68 -2.55 -17.58
N ALA A 122 17.95 -1.88 -18.69
CA ALA A 122 18.56 -0.55 -18.73
C ALA A 122 17.65 0.55 -18.16
N ASP A 123 16.33 0.35 -18.15
CA ASP A 123 15.37 1.34 -17.64
C ASP A 123 15.25 1.25 -16.11
N LEU A 124 15.46 0.06 -15.55
CA LEU A 124 15.36 -0.21 -14.10
C LEU A 124 16.72 -0.30 -13.40
N GLY A 125 17.81 -0.44 -14.16
CA GLY A 125 19.17 -0.54 -13.62
C GLY A 125 19.38 -1.75 -12.69
N GLY A 126 18.68 -2.86 -12.95
CA GLY A 126 18.72 -4.06 -12.10
C GLY A 126 17.77 -4.07 -10.90
N GLY A 127 16.85 -3.10 -10.83
CA GLY A 127 15.79 -3.05 -9.81
C GLY A 127 14.81 -4.24 -9.89
N ILE A 128 14.12 -4.50 -8.79
CA ILE A 128 13.06 -5.51 -8.72
C ILE A 128 11.73 -4.81 -9.02
N GLN A 129 11.06 -5.22 -10.09
CA GLN A 129 9.70 -4.78 -10.41
C GLN A 129 8.69 -5.82 -9.93
N GLY A 130 7.62 -5.35 -9.30
CA GLY A 130 6.52 -6.20 -8.89
C GLY A 130 5.17 -5.53 -9.04
N THR A 131 4.13 -6.34 -9.23
CA THR A 131 2.74 -5.88 -9.18
C THR A 131 2.04 -6.65 -8.07
N LEU A 132 1.49 -5.93 -7.09
CA LEU A 132 0.63 -6.49 -6.06
C LEU A 132 -0.82 -6.30 -6.47
N SER A 133 -1.66 -7.33 -6.32
CA SER A 133 -3.08 -7.23 -6.65
C SER A 133 -3.99 -7.97 -5.68
N SER A 134 -5.27 -7.57 -5.67
CA SER A 134 -6.35 -8.20 -4.92
C SER A 134 -7.67 -8.04 -5.68
N GLU A 135 -8.41 -9.13 -5.89
CA GLU A 135 -9.70 -9.13 -6.60
C GLU A 135 -10.91 -9.34 -5.68
N LYS A 136 -10.69 -9.41 -4.36
CA LYS A 136 -11.72 -9.69 -3.35
C LYS A 136 -11.97 -8.50 -2.43
N GLU A 137 -11.81 -7.29 -2.96
CA GLU A 137 -12.03 -6.06 -2.21
C GLU A 137 -13.53 -5.72 -2.12
N LYS A 138 -13.90 -5.00 -1.05
CA LYS A 138 -15.31 -4.66 -0.77
C LYS A 138 -15.74 -3.30 -1.32
N GLY A 139 -14.84 -2.60 -2.02
CA GLY A 139 -15.06 -1.27 -2.58
C GLY A 139 -13.79 -0.75 -3.24
N LEU A 140 -13.82 0.48 -3.74
CA LEU A 140 -12.64 1.24 -4.18
C LEU A 140 -11.70 1.57 -2.99
N GLU A 141 -10.66 2.37 -3.22
CA GLU A 141 -9.68 2.74 -2.19
C GLU A 141 -10.32 3.30 -0.91
N ASP A 142 -9.70 2.99 0.22
CA ASP A 142 -9.90 3.74 1.45
C ASP A 142 -8.83 4.84 1.54
N TYR A 143 -8.96 5.77 2.49
CA TYR A 143 -7.99 6.85 2.70
C TYR A 143 -7.41 6.78 4.10
N PHE A 144 -6.08 6.70 4.19
CA PHE A 144 -5.38 6.89 5.45
C PHE A 144 -5.46 8.37 5.84
N MET A 145 -6.24 8.67 6.87
CA MET A 145 -6.60 10.04 7.20
C MET A 145 -6.85 10.21 8.69
N VAL A 146 -6.17 11.20 9.28
CA VAL A 146 -6.47 11.71 10.61
C VAL A 146 -7.41 12.91 10.48
N LEU A 147 -8.45 12.91 11.30
CA LEU A 147 -9.43 13.99 11.40
C LEU A 147 -9.31 14.64 12.78
N THR A 148 -9.11 15.95 12.80
CA THR A 148 -9.10 16.78 14.01
C THR A 148 -10.34 17.67 13.93
N ASP A 149 -11.19 17.66 14.96
CA ASP A 149 -12.48 18.39 14.97
C ASP A 149 -13.36 18.08 13.74
N SER A 150 -13.34 16.83 13.27
CA SER A 150 -14.04 16.35 12.07
C SER A 150 -13.55 16.93 10.74
N VAL A 151 -12.40 17.59 10.72
CA VAL A 151 -11.77 18.15 9.51
C VAL A 151 -10.46 17.41 9.21
N TYR A 152 -10.16 17.24 7.92
CA TYR A 152 -8.89 16.62 7.50
C TYR A 152 -7.70 17.40 8.05
N ASP A 153 -6.82 16.69 8.77
CA ASP A 153 -5.58 17.24 9.30
C ASP A 153 -4.38 16.66 8.52
N PRO A 154 -3.83 17.40 7.55
CA PRO A 154 -2.73 16.91 6.71
C PRO A 154 -1.44 16.70 7.52
N ALA A 155 -1.21 17.51 8.56
CA ALA A 155 0.01 17.44 9.37
C ALA A 155 -0.03 16.21 10.27
N ALA A 156 -1.15 15.99 10.96
CA ALA A 156 -1.34 14.79 11.77
C ALA A 156 -1.36 13.51 10.92
N THR A 157 -1.99 13.56 9.73
CA THR A 157 -2.00 12.42 8.80
C THR A 157 -0.59 12.08 8.32
N LYS A 158 0.21 13.09 7.95
CA LYS A 158 1.61 12.87 7.57
C LYS A 158 2.41 12.27 8.72
N ALA A 159 2.29 12.81 9.93
CA ALA A 159 3.00 12.28 11.10
C ALA A 159 2.60 10.82 11.41
N ALA A 160 1.31 10.51 11.32
CA ALA A 160 0.80 9.16 11.51
C ALA A 160 1.28 8.20 10.41
N PHE A 161 1.37 8.66 9.17
CA PHE A 161 1.93 7.90 8.05
C PHE A 161 3.42 7.61 8.24
N GLU A 162 4.19 8.62 8.64
CA GLU A 162 5.63 8.48 8.93
C GLU A 162 5.87 7.49 10.08
N ALA A 163 5.02 7.50 11.11
CA ALA A 163 5.13 6.56 12.24
C ALA A 163 4.95 5.07 11.85
N LEU A 164 4.37 4.78 10.68
CA LEU A 164 4.21 3.40 10.21
C LEU A 164 5.54 2.76 9.81
N TYR A 165 6.53 3.55 9.40
CA TYR A 165 7.82 3.03 8.90
C TYR A 165 9.06 3.62 9.58
N ALA A 166 8.91 4.71 10.34
CA ALA A 166 9.99 5.34 11.11
C ALA A 166 10.37 4.55 12.36
#